data_AF-A0A1X1EMK5-F1
#
_entry.id   AF-A0A1X1EMK5-F1
#
_cell.length_a   1.000
_cell.length_b   1.000
_cell.length_c   1.000
_cell.angle_alpha   90.00
_cell.angle_beta   90.00
_cell.angle_gamma   90.00
#
_symmetry.space_group_name_H-M   'P 1'
#
loop_
_entity.id
_entity.type
_entity.pdbx_description
1 polymer ?
#
loop_
_entity_poly.entity_id
_entity_poly.type
_entity_poly.pdbx_seq_one_letter_code
_entity_poly.pdbx_strand_id
1 'polypeptide(L)'
;MPNWCANRLYFRGQSDRIDDIRRLLEGQIVPWYRRAQREGIQLFLAGCAGILQPPETVAFSLYPSLTASGSGIMSPEGMAYARWLRMLQDGVMLDMDNSQLLHELWLACGIQERRWQTLTEAQKTVIEALYRQKIHDWGSLLRRKSMAEWWDGLCDGGDEERTEELDMLLILPTRLDVEINGLAS
;
A
#
# COMPACT_ATOMS: atom_id res chain seq x y z
N MET A 1 -31.88 -10.42 5.44
CA MET A 1 -31.22 -9.25 4.81
C MET A 1 -30.70 -8.37 5.94
N PRO A 2 -29.46 -7.87 5.90
CA PRO A 2 -28.99 -6.93 6.91
C PRO A 2 -29.85 -5.64 6.85
N ASN A 3 -30.10 -5.02 8.00
CA ASN A 3 -30.86 -3.76 8.08
C ASN A 3 -29.95 -2.61 7.66
N TRP A 4 -30.21 -2.02 6.49
CA TRP A 4 -29.48 -0.86 5.99
C TRP A 4 -30.07 0.43 6.56
N CYS A 5 -29.20 1.40 6.88
CA CYS A 5 -29.62 2.71 7.37
C CYS A 5 -29.84 3.68 6.20
N ALA A 6 -30.96 4.42 6.23
CA ALA A 6 -31.20 5.51 5.30
C ALA A 6 -30.71 6.83 5.92
N ASN A 7 -29.56 7.32 5.46
CA ASN A 7 -28.97 8.58 5.92
C ASN A 7 -29.36 9.72 4.97
N ARG A 8 -29.75 10.88 5.51
CA ARG A 8 -30.03 12.09 4.73
C ARG A 8 -29.14 13.23 5.23
N LEU A 9 -28.28 13.73 4.35
CA LEU A 9 -27.31 14.78 4.65
C LEU A 9 -27.70 16.09 3.96
N TYR A 10 -27.51 17.21 4.66
CA TYR A 10 -27.73 18.55 4.13
C TYR A 10 -26.49 19.40 4.41
N PHE A 11 -25.86 19.91 3.35
CA PHE A 11 -24.68 20.75 3.44
C PHE A 11 -25.04 22.20 3.09
N ARG A 12 -24.50 23.17 3.84
CA ARG A 12 -24.61 24.61 3.57
C ARG A 12 -23.25 25.25 3.84
N GLY A 13 -22.77 26.10 2.94
CA GLY A 13 -21.45 26.71 3.04
C GLY A 13 -21.11 27.55 1.81
N GLN A 14 -19.84 27.96 1.71
CA GLN A 14 -19.31 28.63 0.53
C GLN A 14 -19.30 27.68 -0.68
N SER A 15 -19.49 28.22 -1.89
CA SER A 15 -19.66 27.42 -3.11
C SER A 15 -18.47 26.50 -3.40
N ASP A 16 -17.24 26.98 -3.20
CA ASP A 16 -16.00 26.20 -3.36
C ASP A 16 -15.96 24.97 -2.44
N ARG A 17 -16.36 25.14 -1.17
CA ARG A 17 -16.44 24.03 -0.20
C ARG A 17 -17.54 23.04 -0.53
N ILE A 18 -18.66 23.52 -1.07
CA ILE A 18 -19.75 22.64 -1.54
C ILE A 18 -19.30 21.84 -2.76
N ASP A 19 -18.52 22.43 -3.65
CA ASP A 19 -17.97 21.75 -4.82
C ASP A 19 -16.96 20.67 -4.42
N ASP A 20 -16.10 20.91 -3.42
CA ASP A 20 -15.22 19.88 -2.86
C ASP A 20 -16.01 18.70 -2.27
N ILE A 21 -17.09 18.97 -1.52
CA ILE A 21 -17.97 17.92 -0.98
C ILE A 21 -18.66 17.15 -2.11
N ARG A 22 -19.12 17.84 -3.16
CA ARG A 22 -19.74 17.19 -4.32
C ARG A 22 -18.75 16.25 -5.01
N ARG A 23 -17.51 16.69 -5.21
CA ARG A 23 -16.45 15.85 -5.78
C ARG A 23 -16.20 14.59 -4.94
N LEU A 24 -16.22 14.69 -3.61
CA LEU A 24 -16.13 13.52 -2.74
C LEU A 24 -17.31 12.57 -2.90
N LEU A 25 -18.54 13.11 -2.90
CA LEU A 25 -19.77 12.33 -3.05
C LEU A 25 -19.84 11.62 -4.41
N GLU A 26 -19.34 12.25 -5.47
CA GLU A 26 -19.32 11.73 -6.84
C GLU A 26 -18.06 10.89 -7.15
N GLY A 27 -17.19 10.69 -6.17
CA GLY A 27 -15.96 9.89 -6.29
C GLY A 27 -14.90 10.47 -7.23
N GLN A 28 -14.84 11.80 -7.35
CA GLN A 28 -13.94 12.57 -8.22
C GLN A 28 -12.66 13.05 -7.52
N ILE A 29 -12.36 12.52 -6.35
CA ILE A 29 -11.12 12.79 -5.60
C ILE A 29 -10.18 11.60 -5.80
N VAL A 30 -8.90 11.87 -6.06
CA VAL A 30 -7.89 10.82 -6.23
C VAL A 30 -7.57 10.16 -4.88
N PRO A 31 -7.70 8.83 -4.74
CA PRO A 31 -7.41 8.13 -3.50
C PRO A 31 -5.92 7.81 -3.31
N TRP A 32 -5.16 8.80 -2.83
CA TRP A 32 -3.72 8.65 -2.56
C TRP A 32 -3.39 7.45 -1.66
N TYR A 33 -4.25 7.19 -0.67
CA TYR A 33 -4.08 6.08 0.28
C TYR A 33 -4.09 4.70 -0.41
N ARG A 34 -4.86 4.51 -1.49
CA ARG A 34 -4.93 3.22 -2.21
C ARG A 34 -3.62 2.91 -2.92
N ARG A 35 -3.00 3.93 -3.52
CA ARG A 35 -1.67 3.79 -4.11
C ARG A 35 -0.65 3.44 -3.04
N ALA A 36 -0.60 4.21 -1.95
CA ALA A 36 0.30 3.97 -0.84
C ALA A 36 0.15 2.56 -0.23
N GLN A 37 -1.08 2.05 -0.13
CA GLN A 37 -1.36 0.70 0.31
C GLN A 37 -0.77 -0.35 -0.65
N ARG A 38 -1.01 -0.23 -1.96
CA ARG A 38 -0.53 -1.21 -2.96
C ARG A 38 0.98 -1.25 -3.05
N GLU A 39 1.59 -0.07 -3.13
CA GLU A 39 3.05 0.11 -3.12
C GLU A 39 3.65 -0.44 -1.82
N GLY A 40 3.01 -0.16 -0.69
CA GLY A 40 3.38 -0.71 0.61
C GLY A 40 3.33 -2.24 0.66
N ILE A 41 2.28 -2.87 0.12
CA ILE A 41 2.19 -4.34 0.04
C ILE A 41 3.30 -4.90 -0.85
N GLN A 42 3.63 -4.24 -1.97
CA GLN A 42 4.74 -4.67 -2.83
C GLN A 42 6.09 -4.60 -2.10
N LEU A 43 6.38 -3.51 -1.38
CA LEU A 43 7.60 -3.37 -0.57
C LEU A 43 7.65 -4.38 0.58
N PHE A 44 6.51 -4.67 1.21
CA PHE A 44 6.39 -5.69 2.24
C PHE A 44 6.76 -7.08 1.71
N LEU A 45 6.19 -7.45 0.56
CA LEU A 45 6.48 -8.73 -0.10
C LEU A 45 7.92 -8.81 -0.58
N ALA A 46 8.46 -7.72 -1.12
CA ALA A 46 9.86 -7.62 -1.55
C ALA A 46 10.83 -7.83 -0.39
N GLY A 47 10.53 -7.24 0.78
CA GLY A 47 11.30 -7.44 2.01
C GLY A 47 11.27 -8.88 2.50
N CYS A 48 10.07 -9.47 2.61
CA CYS A 48 9.93 -10.86 3.04
C CYS A 48 10.64 -11.85 2.10
N ALA A 49 10.68 -11.56 0.81
CA ALA A 49 11.38 -12.36 -0.19
C ALA A 49 12.90 -12.10 -0.25
N GLY A 50 13.41 -11.15 0.54
CA GLY A 50 14.82 -10.76 0.53
C GLY A 50 15.27 -10.02 -0.73
N ILE A 51 14.34 -9.44 -1.50
CA ILE A 51 14.63 -8.58 -2.66
C ILE A 51 15.13 -7.22 -2.19
N LEU A 52 14.52 -6.68 -1.12
CA LEU A 52 14.92 -5.45 -0.46
C LEU A 52 15.38 -5.77 0.96
N GLN A 53 16.47 -5.13 1.39
CA GLN A 53 17.06 -5.34 2.71
C GLN A 53 17.53 -3.98 3.25
N PRO A 54 17.24 -3.65 4.51
CA PRO A 54 17.80 -2.45 5.12
C PRO A 54 19.32 -2.64 5.29
N PRO A 55 20.12 -1.57 5.18
CA PRO A 55 21.57 -1.68 5.30
C PRO A 55 22.04 -2.09 6.69
N GLU A 56 21.23 -1.82 7.71
CA GLU A 56 21.47 -2.21 9.09
C GLU A 56 20.46 -3.26 9.53
N THR A 57 20.85 -4.15 10.44
CA THR A 57 19.94 -5.13 11.00
C THR A 57 18.91 -4.42 11.89
N VAL A 58 17.69 -4.30 11.37
CA VAL A 58 16.53 -3.79 12.10
C VAL A 58 15.70 -4.99 12.55
N ALA A 59 15.25 -5.00 13.80
CA ALA A 59 14.26 -5.96 14.25
C ALA A 59 12.86 -5.41 13.97
N PHE A 60 12.03 -6.17 13.25
CA PHE A 60 10.63 -5.84 13.03
C PHE A 60 9.74 -6.85 13.77
N SER A 61 9.35 -6.51 15.00
CA SER A 61 8.70 -7.45 15.93
C SER A 61 7.35 -7.99 15.45
N LEU A 62 6.60 -7.21 14.67
CA LEU A 62 5.29 -7.61 14.14
C LEU A 62 5.40 -8.64 13.01
N TYR A 63 6.50 -8.60 12.23
CA TYR A 63 6.78 -9.50 11.11
C TYR A 63 8.28 -9.77 11.00
N PRO A 64 8.83 -10.73 11.79
CA PRO A 64 10.26 -11.03 11.78
C PRO A 64 10.79 -11.46 10.41
N SER A 65 9.93 -12.07 9.58
CA SER A 65 10.21 -12.46 8.20
C SER A 65 10.63 -11.29 7.31
N LEU A 66 10.17 -10.08 7.60
CA LEU A 66 10.48 -8.86 6.83
C LEU A 66 11.96 -8.47 6.93
N THR A 67 12.64 -8.92 7.98
CA THR A 67 14.06 -8.63 8.27
C THR A 67 14.89 -9.91 8.38
N ALA A 68 14.30 -11.07 8.05
CA ALA A 68 14.94 -12.37 8.24
C ALA A 68 16.13 -12.62 7.30
N SER A 69 16.17 -11.95 6.16
CA SER A 69 17.32 -12.02 5.24
C SER A 69 18.54 -11.21 5.70
N GLY A 70 18.44 -10.49 6.83
CA GLY A 70 19.54 -9.75 7.43
C GLY A 70 19.77 -8.36 6.83
N SER A 71 20.98 -7.84 7.03
CA SER A 71 21.41 -6.53 6.51
C SER A 71 21.85 -6.61 5.04
N GLY A 72 21.38 -5.67 4.24
CA GLY A 72 21.81 -5.46 2.86
C GLY A 72 23.05 -4.59 2.74
N ILE A 73 23.39 -4.21 1.51
CA ILE A 73 24.49 -3.28 1.19
C ILE A 73 24.03 -1.85 1.49
N MET A 74 24.95 -0.97 1.91
CA MET A 74 24.73 0.48 1.98
C MET A 74 24.46 1.05 0.59
N SER A 75 23.19 1.12 0.19
CA SER A 75 22.74 1.69 -1.08
C SER A 75 21.58 2.68 -0.87
N PRO A 76 21.33 3.58 -1.84
CA PRO A 76 20.16 4.45 -1.80
C PRO A 76 18.84 3.70 -1.63
N GLU A 77 18.69 2.56 -2.33
CA GLU A 77 17.51 1.69 -2.28
C GLU A 77 17.33 1.07 -0.89
N GLY A 78 18.42 0.57 -0.31
CA GLY A 78 18.41 0.02 1.06
C GLY A 78 18.05 1.07 2.11
N MET A 79 18.55 2.30 1.95
CA MET A 79 18.20 3.42 2.85
C MET A 79 16.74 3.84 2.69
N ALA A 80 16.22 3.90 1.46
CA ALA A 80 14.81 4.18 1.20
C ALA A 80 13.91 3.12 1.82
N TYR A 81 14.28 1.84 1.68
CA TYR A 81 13.57 0.72 2.28
C TYR A 81 13.58 0.78 3.81
N ALA A 82 14.73 1.08 4.42
CA ALA A 82 14.82 1.27 5.88
C ALA A 82 13.94 2.41 6.39
N ARG A 83 13.85 3.52 5.64
CA ARG A 83 12.95 4.63 5.98
C ARG A 83 11.47 4.23 5.85
N TRP A 84 11.12 3.49 4.80
CA TRP A 84 9.77 2.95 4.65
C TRP A 84 9.41 1.98 5.79
N LEU A 85 10.33 1.09 6.18
CA LEU A 85 10.16 0.20 7.33
C LEU A 85 9.87 0.98 8.62
N ARG A 86 10.57 2.11 8.83
CA ARG A 86 10.32 2.96 9.99
C ARG A 86 8.91 3.56 9.98
N MET A 87 8.45 4.05 8.83
CA MET A 87 7.08 4.56 8.67
C MET A 87 6.02 3.48 8.90
N LEU A 88 6.31 2.24 8.48
CA LEU A 88 5.47 1.08 8.77
C LEU A 88 5.43 0.78 10.28
N GLN A 89 6.57 0.79 10.97
CA GLN A 89 6.63 0.59 12.44
C GLN A 89 5.87 1.66 13.21
N ASP A 90 6.02 2.92 12.80
CA ASP A 90 5.37 4.06 13.45
C ASP A 90 3.87 4.14 13.12
N GLY A 91 3.38 3.34 12.15
CA GLY A 91 1.97 3.26 11.80
C GLY A 91 1.42 4.59 11.28
N VAL A 92 2.17 5.25 10.39
CA VAL A 92 1.83 6.57 9.87
C VAL A 92 0.44 6.59 9.21
N MET A 93 -0.25 7.74 9.32
CA MET A 93 -1.55 7.94 8.69
C MET A 93 -1.39 8.04 7.17
N LEU A 94 -2.30 7.43 6.41
CA LEU A 94 -2.34 7.52 4.95
C LEU A 94 -3.10 8.77 4.49
N ASP A 95 -2.69 9.93 4.99
CA ASP A 95 -3.10 11.23 4.45
C ASP A 95 -2.35 11.53 3.13
N MET A 96 -2.65 12.68 2.52
CA MET A 96 -2.05 13.08 1.25
C MET A 96 -0.52 13.20 1.32
N ASP A 97 0.01 13.85 2.36
CA ASP A 97 1.43 14.16 2.48
C ASP A 97 2.25 12.88 2.73
N ASN A 98 1.79 12.03 3.65
CA ASN A 98 2.42 10.74 3.93
C ASN A 98 2.29 9.79 2.75
N SER A 99 1.14 9.76 2.05
CA SER A 99 0.98 8.92 0.85
C SER A 99 1.90 9.34 -0.29
N GLN A 100 2.16 10.65 -0.43
CA GLN A 100 3.11 11.16 -1.41
C GLN A 100 4.55 10.78 -1.04
N LEU A 101 4.93 10.94 0.23
CA LEU A 101 6.25 10.53 0.71
C LEU A 101 6.48 9.02 0.56
N LEU A 102 5.47 8.19 0.86
CA LEU A 102 5.54 6.73 0.68
C LEU A 102 5.77 6.35 -0.79
N HIS A 103 5.14 7.06 -1.72
CA HIS A 103 5.36 6.87 -3.15
C HIS A 103 6.80 7.23 -3.57
N GLU A 104 7.35 8.34 -3.06
CA GLU A 104 8.75 8.71 -3.31
C GLU A 104 9.73 7.65 -2.79
N LEU A 105 9.43 7.06 -1.62
CA LEU A 105 10.22 5.95 -1.08
C LEU A 105 10.11 4.69 -1.93
N TRP A 106 8.91 4.37 -2.44
CA TRP A 106 8.69 3.25 -3.34
C TRP A 106 9.53 3.39 -4.61
N LEU A 107 9.53 4.57 -5.25
CA LEU A 107 10.38 4.88 -6.40
C LEU A 107 11.87 4.74 -6.07
N ALA A 108 12.29 5.27 -4.92
CA ALA A 108 13.67 5.24 -4.46
C ALA A 108 14.16 3.82 -4.09
N CYS A 109 13.25 2.88 -3.79
CA CYS A 109 13.59 1.48 -3.57
C CYS A 109 13.93 0.74 -4.88
N GLY A 110 13.65 1.31 -6.06
CA GLY A 110 13.99 0.67 -7.34
C GLY A 110 13.13 -0.54 -7.69
N ILE A 111 12.05 -0.80 -6.94
CA ILE A 111 11.27 -2.04 -7.10
C ILE A 111 10.51 -2.09 -8.43
N GLN A 112 10.23 -0.93 -9.04
CA GLN A 112 9.63 -0.80 -10.38
C GLN A 112 10.43 -1.51 -11.48
N GLU A 113 11.74 -1.68 -11.30
CA GLU A 113 12.61 -2.36 -12.28
C GLU A 113 12.62 -3.89 -12.10
N ARG A 114 12.17 -4.39 -10.94
CA ARG A 114 12.18 -5.81 -10.57
C ARG A 114 10.91 -6.49 -11.07
N ARG A 115 10.82 -6.74 -12.37
CA ARG A 115 9.66 -7.43 -12.98
C ARG A 115 9.51 -8.85 -12.48
N TRP A 116 8.29 -9.36 -12.43
CA TRP A 116 7.97 -10.69 -11.89
C TRP A 116 8.84 -11.80 -12.50
N GLN A 117 9.07 -11.73 -13.81
CA GLN A 117 9.88 -12.70 -14.55
C GLN A 117 11.37 -12.71 -14.14
N THR A 118 11.88 -11.58 -13.63
CA THR A 118 13.28 -11.44 -13.19
C THR A 118 13.53 -11.99 -11.80
N LEU A 119 12.47 -12.28 -11.04
CA LEU A 119 12.58 -12.84 -9.70
C LEU A 119 12.98 -14.31 -9.75
N THR A 120 13.76 -14.73 -8.76
CA THR A 120 14.11 -16.15 -8.59
C THR A 120 12.89 -16.97 -8.15
N GLU A 121 12.89 -18.27 -8.43
CA GLU A 121 11.80 -19.15 -8.00
C GLU A 121 11.63 -19.19 -6.47
N ALA A 122 12.72 -19.05 -5.71
CA ALA A 122 12.67 -18.94 -4.26
C ALA A 122 11.92 -17.67 -3.81
N GLN A 123 12.22 -16.52 -4.42
CA GLN A 123 11.52 -15.25 -4.14
C GLN A 123 10.03 -15.34 -4.49
N LYS A 124 9.70 -15.86 -5.69
CA LYS A 124 8.31 -16.06 -6.11
C LYS A 124 7.54 -16.95 -5.13
N THR A 125 8.16 -18.03 -4.67
CA THR A 125 7.56 -18.95 -3.69
C THR A 125 7.18 -18.25 -2.39
N VAL A 126 8.07 -17.41 -1.84
CA VAL A 126 7.77 -16.64 -0.61
C VAL A 126 6.63 -15.66 -0.85
N ILE A 127 6.69 -14.92 -1.96
CA ILE A 127 5.68 -13.92 -2.30
C ILE A 127 4.31 -14.58 -2.49
N GLU A 128 4.22 -15.66 -3.27
CA GLU A 128 2.97 -16.40 -3.50
C GLU A 128 2.39 -16.99 -2.21
N ALA A 129 3.23 -17.49 -1.30
CA ALA A 129 2.78 -18.04 -0.03
C ALA A 129 2.13 -16.97 0.84
N LEU A 130 2.79 -15.82 1.01
CA LEU A 130 2.24 -14.68 1.77
C LEU A 130 0.98 -14.11 1.13
N TYR A 131 0.99 -14.01 -0.19
CA TYR A 131 -0.16 -13.57 -0.96
C TYR A 131 -1.38 -14.45 -0.72
N ARG A 132 -1.24 -15.78 -0.82
CA ARG A 132 -2.35 -16.72 -0.58
C ARG A 132 -2.90 -16.61 0.84
N GLN A 133 -2.04 -16.34 1.81
CA GLN A 133 -2.45 -16.16 3.21
C GLN A 133 -3.26 -14.88 3.42
N LYS A 134 -2.91 -13.79 2.73
CA LYS A 134 -3.47 -12.45 2.92
C LYS A 134 -4.46 -12.02 1.83
N ILE A 135 -4.78 -12.89 0.88
CA ILE A 135 -5.62 -12.55 -0.28
C ILE A 135 -7.03 -12.08 0.12
N HIS A 136 -7.55 -12.51 1.27
CA HIS A 136 -8.86 -12.03 1.75
C HIS A 136 -8.80 -10.60 2.27
N ASP A 137 -7.67 -10.19 2.85
CA ASP A 137 -7.44 -8.82 3.32
C ASP A 137 -7.08 -7.88 2.16
N TRP A 138 -6.25 -8.35 1.22
CA TRP A 138 -5.78 -7.56 0.09
C TRP A 138 -6.65 -7.68 -1.18
N GLY A 139 -7.66 -8.54 -1.16
CA GLY A 139 -8.38 -9.03 -2.35
C GLY A 139 -9.10 -7.96 -3.16
N SER A 140 -9.54 -6.87 -2.52
CA SER A 140 -10.13 -5.71 -3.21
C SER A 140 -9.11 -4.99 -4.11
N LEU A 141 -7.82 -5.07 -3.79
CA LEU A 141 -6.74 -4.40 -4.51
C LEU A 141 -6.28 -5.17 -5.76
N LEU A 142 -6.65 -6.45 -5.86
CA LEU A 142 -6.06 -7.39 -6.81
C LEU A 142 -6.92 -7.64 -8.05
N ARG A 143 -8.16 -7.14 -8.09
CA ARG A 143 -9.08 -7.14 -9.25
C ARG A 143 -8.98 -8.40 -10.15
N ARG A 144 -9.01 -9.60 -9.57
CA ARG A 144 -8.90 -10.90 -10.27
C ARG A 144 -7.67 -11.07 -11.18
N LYS A 145 -6.65 -10.21 -11.07
CA LYS A 145 -5.38 -10.34 -11.79
C LYS A 145 -4.57 -11.49 -11.18
N SER A 146 -3.74 -12.14 -11.99
CA SER A 146 -2.70 -13.05 -11.49
C SER A 146 -1.65 -12.28 -10.68
N MET A 147 -0.88 -12.98 -9.86
CA MET A 147 0.17 -12.36 -9.03
C MET A 147 1.20 -11.59 -9.89
N ALA A 148 1.58 -12.16 -11.03
CA ALA A 148 2.50 -11.55 -11.98
C ALA A 148 1.92 -10.25 -12.57
N GLU A 149 0.67 -10.30 -13.03
CA GLU A 149 -0.02 -9.14 -13.62
C GLU A 149 -0.24 -8.01 -12.61
N TRP A 150 -0.52 -8.34 -11.34
CA TRP A 150 -0.61 -7.34 -10.29
C TRP A 150 0.76 -6.73 -9.97
N TRP A 151 1.78 -7.58 -9.81
CA TRP A 151 3.14 -7.14 -9.49
C TRP A 151 3.68 -6.20 -10.55
N ASP A 152 3.60 -6.60 -11.82
CA ASP A 152 4.12 -5.80 -12.94
C ASP A 152 3.21 -4.60 -13.24
N GLY A 153 1.89 -4.72 -13.08
CA GLY A 153 0.93 -3.64 -13.34
C GLY A 153 1.07 -2.45 -12.39
N LEU A 154 1.58 -2.66 -11.17
CA LEU A 154 1.96 -1.56 -10.27
C LEU A 154 3.15 -0.76 -10.81
N CYS A 155 4.12 -1.45 -11.41
CA CYS A 155 5.32 -0.82 -11.97
C CYS A 155 5.03 -0.01 -13.23
N ASP A 156 3.93 -0.29 -13.93
CA ASP A 156 3.53 0.39 -15.18
C ASP A 156 2.72 1.67 -14.94
N GLY A 157 2.67 2.15 -13.69
CA GLY A 157 1.99 3.40 -13.32
C GLY A 157 0.61 3.23 -12.72
N GLY A 158 0.12 1.99 -12.56
CA GLY A 158 -1.15 1.66 -11.91
C GLY A 158 -2.39 2.19 -12.66
N ASP A 159 -3.46 1.41 -12.68
CA ASP A 159 -4.75 1.90 -13.17
C ASP A 159 -5.17 3.14 -12.33
N GLU A 160 -5.44 4.29 -12.98
CA GLU A 160 -6.09 5.44 -12.35
C GLU A 160 -7.46 5.01 -11.81
N GLU A 161 -7.49 4.58 -10.56
CA GLU A 161 -8.74 4.15 -9.95
C GLU A 161 -9.57 5.36 -9.55
N ARG A 162 -10.73 5.44 -10.18
CA ARG A 162 -11.82 6.25 -9.67
C ARG A 162 -12.12 5.82 -8.24
N THR A 163 -12.22 6.79 -7.36
CA THR A 163 -12.67 6.58 -5.98
C THR A 163 -14.13 6.13 -6.00
N GLU A 164 -14.50 5.34 -4.99
CA GLU A 164 -15.91 5.00 -4.77
C GLU A 164 -16.67 6.24 -4.27
N GLU A 165 -17.97 6.33 -4.56
CA GLU A 165 -18.82 7.42 -4.05
C GLU A 165 -18.73 7.51 -2.52
N LEU A 166 -18.46 8.70 -1.99
CA LEU A 166 -18.34 8.96 -0.54
C LEU A 166 -17.32 8.04 0.16
N ASP A 167 -16.10 7.96 -0.38
CA ASP A 167 -15.00 7.25 0.27
C ASP A 167 -14.55 7.96 1.55
N MET A 168 -14.97 7.43 2.70
CA MET A 168 -14.70 8.00 4.02
C MET A 168 -13.21 7.99 4.40
N LEU A 169 -12.38 7.16 3.76
CA LEU A 169 -10.93 7.13 4.02
C LEU A 169 -10.21 8.38 3.49
N LEU A 170 -10.86 9.14 2.60
CA LEU A 170 -10.39 10.47 2.19
C LEU A 170 -10.66 11.55 3.25
N ILE A 171 -11.59 11.32 4.18
CA ILE A 171 -11.91 12.24 5.27
C ILE A 171 -11.12 11.85 6.53
N LEU A 172 -11.14 10.56 6.87
CA LEU A 172 -10.49 9.99 8.03
C LEU A 172 -9.46 8.96 7.55
N PRO A 173 -8.19 9.37 7.40
CA PRO A 173 -7.18 8.49 6.85
C PRO A 173 -6.98 7.27 7.75
N THR A 174 -6.78 6.13 7.10
CA THR A 174 -6.36 4.88 7.76
C THR A 174 -4.85 4.92 8.07
N ARG A 175 -4.30 3.84 8.64
CA ARG A 175 -2.88 3.73 8.96
C ARG A 175 -2.18 2.69 8.09
N LEU A 176 -0.92 2.96 7.75
CA LEU A 176 -0.11 2.09 6.91
C LEU A 176 0.02 0.66 7.48
N ASP A 177 0.26 0.53 8.78
CA ASP A 177 0.40 -0.77 9.44
C ASP A 177 -0.88 -1.60 9.41
N VAL A 178 -2.04 -0.96 9.55
CA VAL A 178 -3.34 -1.63 9.47
C VAL A 178 -3.61 -2.12 8.05
N GLU A 179 -3.39 -1.26 7.05
CA GLU A 179 -3.68 -1.58 5.66
C GLU A 179 -2.77 -2.66 5.06
N ILE A 180 -1.53 -2.77 5.54
CA ILE A 180 -0.60 -3.84 5.12
C ILE A 180 -0.88 -5.13 5.89
N ASN A 181 -1.10 -5.06 7.20
CA ASN A 181 -1.28 -6.25 8.01
C ASN A 181 -2.67 -6.89 7.85
N GLY A 182 -3.64 -6.14 7.33
CA GLY A 182 -5.03 -6.57 7.25
C GLY A 182 -5.70 -6.61 8.62
N LEU A 183 -6.90 -7.20 8.69
CA LEU A 183 -7.51 -7.53 9.98
C LEU A 183 -6.65 -8.62 10.62
N ALA A 184 -5.81 -8.23 11.58
CA ALA A 184 -5.08 -9.18 12.41
C ALA A 184 -6.08 -10.22 12.95
N SER A 185 -5.88 -11.49 12.58
CA SER A 185 -6.47 -12.64 13.27
C SER A 185 -5.44 -13.20 14.25
#